data_AF-A0A1M7KC37-F1
#
_entry.id   AF-A0A1M7KC37-F1
#
_cell.length_a   1.000
_cell.length_b   1.000
_cell.length_c   1.000
_cell.angle_alpha   90.00
_cell.angle_beta   90.00
_cell.angle_gamma   90.00
#
_symmetry.space_group_name_H-M   'P 1'
#
loop_
_entity.id
_entity.type
_entity.pdbx_description
1 polymer ?
#
loop_
_entity_poly.entity_id
_entity_poly.type
_entity_poly.pdbx_seq_one_letter_code
_entity_poly.pdbx_strand_id
1 'polypeptide(L)'
;MSTLPDFTLETAAHAAGHLRVAGVDEVGRGPLAGPVTAAAVVLDISRIPEGLNDSKRLTAKRRAVLHDAILAMAEVSIAHASVEEIDSLNILRASHLAMERAIAGLATPPDMALIDGNLIPRGLQIPAQAVVKGDGKSLSIAAASIVAKITRDRIMWDLAQQFPGYGWETNAGYPSKSHIAALQNIGLTPHHRRSFKPVHNILYQDKTVSN
;
A
#
# COMPACT_ATOMS: atom_id res chain seq x y z
N MET A 1 19.90 -16.55 1.20
CA MET A 1 19.22 -16.40 -0.11
C MET A 1 17.79 -15.98 0.17
N SER A 2 17.28 -14.92 -0.46
CA SER A 2 15.86 -14.56 -0.31
C SER A 2 15.04 -15.59 -1.09
N THR A 3 14.30 -16.42 -0.37
CA THR A 3 13.30 -17.32 -0.94
C THR A 3 12.26 -16.51 -1.72
N LEU A 4 11.81 -17.06 -2.85
CA LEU A 4 10.65 -16.54 -3.56
C LEU A 4 9.39 -16.82 -2.74
N PRO A 5 8.33 -16.00 -2.85
CA PRO A 5 7.05 -16.36 -2.25
C PRO A 5 6.50 -17.64 -2.89
N ASP A 6 5.80 -18.42 -2.11
CA ASP A 6 5.09 -19.62 -2.56
C ASP A 6 3.67 -19.66 -1.95
N PHE A 7 2.94 -20.74 -2.23
CA PHE A 7 1.54 -20.89 -1.77
C PHE A 7 1.43 -21.65 -0.43
N THR A 8 2.53 -21.79 0.33
CA THR A 8 2.56 -22.62 1.54
C THR A 8 1.64 -22.08 2.63
N LEU A 9 1.60 -20.75 2.82
CA LEU A 9 0.77 -20.12 3.85
C LEU A 9 -0.73 -20.24 3.52
N GLU A 10 -1.08 -20.03 2.27
CA GLU A 10 -2.43 -20.23 1.76
C GLU A 10 -2.85 -21.70 1.89
N THR A 11 -1.97 -22.64 1.54
CA THR A 11 -2.22 -24.08 1.70
C THR A 11 -2.44 -24.45 3.17
N ALA A 12 -1.65 -23.89 4.09
CA ALA A 12 -1.84 -24.13 5.53
C ALA A 12 -3.18 -23.59 6.03
N ALA A 13 -3.62 -22.42 5.55
CA ALA A 13 -4.93 -21.86 5.87
C ALA A 13 -6.07 -22.73 5.29
N HIS A 14 -5.95 -23.22 4.05
CA HIS A 14 -6.91 -24.18 3.47
C HIS A 14 -6.99 -25.47 4.29
N ALA A 15 -5.86 -26.02 4.74
CA ALA A 15 -5.81 -27.21 5.59
C ALA A 15 -6.46 -26.98 6.97
N ALA A 16 -6.48 -25.75 7.46
CA ALA A 16 -7.18 -25.34 8.68
C ALA A 16 -8.69 -25.07 8.47
N GLY A 17 -9.20 -25.23 7.24
CA GLY A 17 -10.62 -25.08 6.90
C GLY A 17 -11.01 -23.70 6.35
N HIS A 18 -10.05 -22.79 6.14
CA HIS A 18 -10.32 -21.50 5.50
C HIS A 18 -10.27 -21.66 3.98
N LEU A 19 -11.43 -21.65 3.29
CA LEU A 19 -11.51 -21.90 1.85
C LEU A 19 -11.18 -20.66 1.01
N ARG A 20 -11.44 -19.47 1.56
CA ARG A 20 -11.20 -18.18 0.91
C ARG A 20 -10.15 -17.38 1.68
N VAL A 21 -8.91 -17.42 1.21
CA VAL A 21 -7.78 -16.73 1.83
C VAL A 21 -7.45 -15.47 1.05
N ALA A 22 -7.51 -14.31 1.71
CA ALA A 22 -7.12 -13.03 1.14
C ALA A 22 -5.69 -12.66 1.56
N GLY A 23 -4.81 -12.36 0.61
CA GLY A 23 -3.54 -11.69 0.86
C GLY A 23 -3.71 -10.18 0.85
N VAL A 24 -3.06 -9.48 1.78
CA VAL A 24 -3.27 -8.05 2.00
C VAL A 24 -1.93 -7.35 2.21
N ASP A 25 -1.72 -6.25 1.52
CA ASP A 25 -0.53 -5.41 1.65
C ASP A 25 -0.86 -3.93 1.40
N GLU A 26 -0.03 -3.02 1.93
CA GLU A 26 -0.14 -1.58 1.78
C GLU A 26 1.11 -0.92 1.17
N VAL A 27 0.89 0.19 0.48
CA VAL A 27 1.95 1.06 0.00
C VAL A 27 1.67 2.52 0.36
N GLY A 28 2.73 3.30 0.47
CA GLY A 28 2.62 4.74 0.67
C GLY A 28 2.67 5.19 2.12
N ARG A 29 3.33 4.44 3.00
CA ARG A 29 3.48 4.86 4.40
C ARG A 29 4.50 5.99 4.61
N GLY A 30 5.64 5.92 3.93
CA GLY A 30 6.72 6.90 4.03
C GLY A 30 6.59 8.24 3.27
N PRO A 31 5.83 8.35 2.17
CA PRO A 31 5.63 9.60 1.43
C PRO A 31 5.15 10.77 2.28
N LEU A 32 5.57 11.98 1.90
CA LEU A 32 5.06 13.24 2.43
C LEU A 32 3.73 13.64 1.79
N ALA A 33 3.41 13.07 0.63
CA ALA A 33 2.20 13.39 -0.11
C ALA A 33 1.45 12.16 -0.62
N GLY A 34 0.15 12.35 -0.84
CA GLY A 34 -0.78 11.34 -1.37
C GLY A 34 -1.30 10.36 -0.30
N PRO A 35 -2.21 9.45 -0.69
CA PRO A 35 -2.85 8.52 0.23
C PRO A 35 -1.93 7.36 0.63
N VAL A 36 -2.35 6.59 1.63
CA VAL A 36 -1.95 5.18 1.78
C VAL A 36 -2.94 4.35 0.97
N THR A 37 -2.44 3.35 0.25
CA THR A 37 -3.28 2.44 -0.56
C THR A 37 -3.01 1.02 -0.12
N ALA A 38 -4.07 0.27 0.15
CA ALA A 38 -4.01 -1.16 0.41
C ALA A 38 -4.78 -1.92 -0.66
N ALA A 39 -4.38 -3.16 -0.92
CA ALA A 39 -5.13 -4.08 -1.74
C ALA A 39 -5.36 -5.39 -0.97
N ALA A 40 -6.49 -6.03 -1.24
CA ALA A 40 -6.80 -7.38 -0.80
C ALA A 40 -7.00 -8.24 -2.06
N VAL A 41 -6.35 -9.40 -2.10
CA VAL A 41 -6.36 -10.29 -3.26
C VAL A 41 -6.68 -11.72 -2.82
N VAL A 42 -7.72 -12.31 -3.40
CA VAL A 42 -8.02 -13.75 -3.29
C VAL A 42 -7.64 -14.40 -4.61
N LEU A 43 -6.59 -15.23 -4.58
CA LEU A 43 -6.07 -15.92 -5.76
C LEU A 43 -6.92 -17.16 -6.09
N ASP A 44 -7.15 -17.37 -7.38
CA ASP A 44 -7.62 -18.66 -7.89
C ASP A 44 -6.45 -19.63 -8.02
N ILE A 45 -6.46 -20.72 -7.24
CA ILE A 45 -5.39 -21.72 -7.20
C ILE A 45 -5.10 -22.35 -8.58
N SER A 46 -6.10 -22.38 -9.46
CA SER A 46 -5.95 -22.95 -10.81
C SER A 46 -5.35 -21.97 -11.82
N ARG A 47 -5.25 -20.69 -11.48
CA ARG A 47 -4.86 -19.60 -12.39
C ARG A 47 -3.93 -18.56 -11.75
N ILE A 48 -3.01 -19.00 -10.90
CA ILE A 48 -2.03 -18.10 -10.27
C ILE A 48 -1.06 -17.56 -11.33
N PRO A 49 -0.90 -16.23 -11.48
CA PRO A 49 0.08 -15.67 -12.39
C PRO A 49 1.52 -16.10 -12.03
N GLU A 50 2.29 -16.59 -12.99
CA GLU A 50 3.67 -17.00 -12.75
C GLU A 50 4.58 -15.81 -12.39
N GLY A 51 5.53 -16.02 -11.49
CA GLY A 51 6.57 -15.03 -11.19
C GLY A 51 6.11 -13.85 -10.34
N LEU A 52 5.04 -14.02 -9.55
CA LEU A 52 4.73 -13.13 -8.44
C LEU A 52 5.92 -13.05 -7.47
N ASN A 53 6.19 -11.84 -6.99
CA ASN A 53 7.25 -11.55 -6.04
C ASN A 53 6.96 -10.19 -5.39
N ASP A 54 7.72 -9.81 -4.36
CA ASP A 54 7.73 -8.45 -3.82
C ASP A 54 7.79 -7.43 -4.97
N SER A 55 6.82 -6.53 -5.00
CA SER A 55 6.68 -5.48 -6.01
C SER A 55 7.99 -4.69 -6.23
N LYS A 56 8.80 -4.48 -5.18
CA LYS A 56 10.08 -3.75 -5.23
C LYS A 56 11.18 -4.53 -5.92
N ARG A 57 11.09 -5.87 -5.96
CA ARG A 57 12.05 -6.76 -6.63
C ARG A 57 11.76 -6.94 -8.12
N LEU A 58 10.59 -6.49 -8.58
CA LEU A 58 10.16 -6.57 -9.96
C LEU A 58 10.51 -5.29 -10.74
N THR A 59 10.72 -5.41 -12.05
CA THR A 59 10.82 -4.23 -12.92
C THR A 59 9.45 -3.59 -13.12
N ALA A 60 9.39 -2.30 -13.48
CA ALA A 60 8.13 -1.61 -13.75
C ALA A 60 7.30 -2.32 -14.84
N LYS A 61 7.95 -2.76 -15.92
CA LYS A 61 7.32 -3.53 -17.00
C LYS A 61 6.74 -4.85 -16.50
N ARG A 62 7.49 -5.60 -15.68
CA ARG A 62 7.00 -6.88 -15.14
C ARG A 62 5.86 -6.68 -14.16
N ARG A 63 5.93 -5.66 -13.28
CA ARG A 63 4.82 -5.30 -12.40
C ARG A 63 3.55 -5.01 -13.19
N ALA A 64 3.61 -4.22 -14.26
CA ALA A 64 2.43 -3.88 -15.08
C ALA A 64 1.77 -5.13 -15.66
N VAL A 65 2.56 -6.04 -16.25
CA VAL A 65 2.05 -7.32 -16.78
C VAL A 65 1.40 -8.16 -15.68
N LEU A 66 2.03 -8.27 -14.51
CA LEU A 66 1.48 -9.05 -13.40
C LEU A 66 0.22 -8.41 -12.82
N HIS A 67 0.18 -7.09 -12.69
CA HIS A 67 -1.01 -6.37 -12.25
C HIS A 67 -2.21 -6.69 -13.15
N ASP A 68 -2.05 -6.60 -14.47
CA ASP A 68 -3.15 -6.87 -15.40
C ASP A 68 -3.58 -8.35 -15.36
N ALA A 69 -2.62 -9.27 -15.19
CA ALA A 69 -2.92 -10.68 -14.97
C ALA A 69 -3.67 -10.94 -13.66
N ILE A 70 -3.27 -10.31 -12.55
CA ILE A 70 -3.94 -10.42 -11.25
C ILE A 70 -5.38 -9.93 -11.36
N LEU A 71 -5.62 -8.76 -11.95
CA LEU A 71 -6.98 -8.23 -12.13
C LEU A 71 -7.88 -9.11 -13.00
N ALA A 72 -7.30 -9.87 -13.95
CA ALA A 72 -8.05 -10.76 -14.82
C ALA A 72 -8.32 -12.15 -14.20
N MET A 73 -7.50 -12.58 -13.24
CA MET A 73 -7.47 -13.97 -12.76
C MET A 73 -7.82 -14.13 -11.27
N ALA A 74 -7.83 -13.04 -10.51
CA ALA A 74 -8.08 -13.05 -9.07
C ALA A 74 -9.22 -12.09 -8.69
N GLU A 75 -9.82 -12.32 -7.53
CA GLU A 75 -10.70 -11.33 -6.92
C GLU A 75 -9.84 -10.29 -6.21
N VAL A 76 -10.07 -9.01 -6.52
CA VAL A 76 -9.24 -7.91 -6.05
C VAL A 76 -10.13 -6.79 -5.54
N SER A 77 -9.76 -6.24 -4.39
CA SER A 77 -10.32 -5.02 -3.84
C SER A 77 -9.20 -4.06 -3.45
N ILE A 78 -9.41 -2.77 -3.70
CA ILE A 78 -8.42 -1.72 -3.45
C ILE A 78 -9.10 -0.65 -2.63
N ALA A 79 -8.39 -0.14 -1.62
CA ALA A 79 -8.87 0.95 -0.81
C ALA A 79 -7.76 1.92 -0.43
N HIS A 80 -8.18 3.13 -0.10
CA HIS A 80 -7.30 4.21 0.26
C HIS A 80 -7.62 4.74 1.66
N ALA A 81 -6.60 5.22 2.34
CA ALA A 81 -6.74 6.19 3.41
C ALA A 81 -6.18 7.52 2.91
N SER A 82 -7.05 8.53 2.94
CA SER A 82 -6.80 9.89 2.50
C SER A 82 -5.73 10.59 3.35
N VAL A 83 -5.25 11.74 2.88
CA VAL A 83 -4.26 12.55 3.62
C VAL A 83 -4.86 13.06 4.92
N GLU A 84 -6.14 13.44 4.89
CA GLU A 84 -6.94 13.89 6.02
C GLU A 84 -7.07 12.78 7.07
N GLU A 85 -7.31 11.54 6.65
CA GLU A 85 -7.37 10.38 7.55
C GLU A 85 -5.99 10.04 8.13
N ILE A 86 -4.92 10.18 7.34
CA ILE A 86 -3.54 10.00 7.83
C ILE A 86 -3.22 11.01 8.93
N ASP A 87 -3.52 12.29 8.69
CA ASP A 87 -3.27 13.36 9.64
C ASP A 87 -4.13 13.20 10.90
N SER A 88 -5.36 12.70 10.78
CA SER A 88 -6.29 12.52 11.92
C SER A 88 -6.00 11.25 12.73
N LEU A 89 -5.64 10.14 12.09
CA LEU A 89 -5.54 8.83 12.73
C LEU A 89 -4.11 8.42 13.07
N ASN A 90 -3.10 9.12 12.55
CA ASN A 90 -1.71 8.69 12.37
C ASN A 90 -1.53 7.62 11.27
N ILE A 91 -0.29 7.50 10.79
CA ILE A 91 0.04 6.66 9.64
C ILE A 91 -0.20 5.17 9.87
N LEU A 92 0.00 4.66 11.09
CA LEU A 92 -0.22 3.24 11.38
C LEU A 92 -1.71 2.91 11.29
N ARG A 93 -2.56 3.73 11.91
CA ARG A 93 -4.02 3.51 11.92
C ARG A 93 -4.65 3.77 10.55
N ALA A 94 -4.20 4.78 9.83
CA ALA A 94 -4.66 5.02 8.46
C ALA A 94 -4.29 3.85 7.53
N SER A 95 -3.12 3.24 7.71
CA SER A 95 -2.73 2.04 6.96
C SER A 95 -3.65 0.85 7.27
N HIS A 96 -3.92 0.60 8.56
CA HIS A 96 -4.85 -0.44 8.98
C HIS A 96 -6.28 -0.18 8.46
N LEU A 97 -6.75 1.07 8.47
CA LEU A 97 -8.04 1.46 7.90
C LEU A 97 -8.13 1.15 6.40
N ALA A 98 -7.07 1.44 5.63
CA ALA A 98 -7.02 1.08 4.22
C ALA A 98 -7.10 -0.44 4.02
N MET A 99 -6.37 -1.23 4.83
CA MET A 99 -6.45 -2.70 4.77
C MET A 99 -7.83 -3.23 5.11
N GLU A 100 -8.45 -2.73 6.19
CA GLU A 100 -9.82 -3.09 6.61
C GLU A 100 -10.81 -2.83 5.49
N ARG A 101 -10.73 -1.67 4.83
CA ARG A 101 -11.56 -1.31 3.67
C ARG A 101 -11.29 -2.20 2.46
N ALA A 102 -10.03 -2.52 2.17
CA ALA A 102 -9.69 -3.38 1.05
C ALA A 102 -10.29 -4.78 1.26
N ILE A 103 -10.17 -5.35 2.46
CA ILE A 103 -10.79 -6.64 2.81
C ILE A 103 -12.32 -6.56 2.68
N ALA A 104 -12.95 -5.52 3.24
CA ALA A 104 -14.39 -5.33 3.20
C ALA A 104 -14.96 -5.09 1.79
N GLY A 105 -14.12 -4.60 0.87
CA GLY A 105 -14.51 -4.36 -0.52
C GLY A 105 -14.43 -5.59 -1.44
N LEU A 106 -13.94 -6.74 -0.94
CA LEU A 106 -14.06 -8.01 -1.68
C LEU A 106 -15.54 -8.35 -1.87
N ALA A 107 -15.91 -8.77 -3.07
CA ALA A 107 -17.31 -9.05 -3.43
C ALA A 107 -17.89 -10.20 -2.59
N THR A 108 -17.05 -11.18 -2.26
CA THR A 108 -17.39 -12.21 -1.27
C THR A 108 -16.41 -12.13 -0.09
N PRO A 109 -16.90 -12.06 1.16
CA PRO A 109 -16.03 -12.02 2.33
C PRO A 109 -15.03 -13.19 2.34
N PRO A 110 -13.75 -12.95 2.67
CA PRO A 110 -12.79 -14.02 2.87
C PRO A 110 -12.98 -14.68 4.23
N ASP A 111 -12.61 -15.96 4.34
CA ASP A 111 -12.62 -16.72 5.59
C ASP A 111 -11.41 -16.37 6.48
N MET A 112 -10.32 -15.92 5.85
CA MET A 112 -9.08 -15.52 6.53
C MET A 112 -8.31 -14.47 5.73
N ALA A 113 -7.60 -13.58 6.42
CA ALA A 113 -6.63 -12.66 5.83
C ALA A 113 -5.18 -12.97 6.23
N LEU A 114 -4.28 -13.07 5.25
CA LEU A 114 -2.83 -13.01 5.42
C LEU A 114 -2.39 -11.56 5.18
N ILE A 115 -1.80 -10.91 6.18
CA ILE A 115 -1.54 -9.47 6.17
C ILE A 115 -0.03 -9.22 6.23
N ASP A 116 0.53 -8.43 5.30
CA ASP A 116 1.93 -8.04 5.41
C ASP A 116 2.19 -7.23 6.69
N GLY A 117 3.31 -7.54 7.34
CA GLY A 117 3.76 -6.84 8.54
C GLY A 117 3.62 -7.67 9.81
N ASN A 118 3.58 -6.98 10.95
CA ASN A 118 3.67 -7.58 12.28
C ASN A 118 2.44 -7.35 13.15
N LEU A 119 1.41 -6.69 12.63
CA LEU A 119 0.21 -6.31 13.36
C LEU A 119 -1.03 -6.60 12.53
N ILE A 120 -2.09 -7.02 13.21
CA ILE A 120 -3.40 -7.20 12.62
C ILE A 120 -4.20 -5.90 12.84
N PRO A 121 -4.88 -5.37 11.80
CA PRO A 121 -5.85 -4.29 11.94
C PRO A 121 -6.92 -4.60 12.99
N ARG A 122 -7.16 -3.65 13.89
CA ARG A 122 -8.00 -3.89 15.09
C ARG A 122 -9.49 -4.01 14.76
N GLY A 123 -9.92 -3.43 13.64
CA GLY A 123 -11.30 -3.48 13.19
C GLY A 123 -11.67 -4.79 12.49
N LEU A 124 -10.71 -5.66 12.19
CA LEU A 124 -11.01 -6.92 11.51
C LEU A 124 -11.79 -7.89 12.40
N GLN A 125 -12.87 -8.41 11.83
CA GLN A 125 -13.76 -9.39 12.47
C GLN A 125 -13.58 -10.80 11.91
N ILE A 126 -12.63 -10.99 11.00
CA ILE A 126 -12.28 -12.29 10.41
C ILE A 126 -10.97 -12.81 11.00
N PRO A 127 -10.74 -14.14 10.99
CA PRO A 127 -9.43 -14.71 11.24
C PRO A 127 -8.35 -14.02 10.41
N ALA A 128 -7.22 -13.71 11.03
CA ALA A 128 -6.11 -13.07 10.33
C ALA A 128 -4.77 -13.50 10.90
N GLN A 129 -3.76 -13.51 10.04
CA GLN A 129 -2.37 -13.76 10.40
C GLN A 129 -1.50 -12.64 9.84
N ALA A 130 -0.74 -11.98 10.71
CA ALA A 130 0.30 -11.06 10.30
C ALA A 130 1.55 -11.85 9.85
N VAL A 131 2.11 -11.50 8.70
CA VAL A 131 3.26 -12.16 8.09
C VAL A 131 4.35 -11.13 7.85
N VAL A 132 5.41 -11.16 8.66
CA VAL A 132 6.54 -10.24 8.50
C VAL A 132 7.26 -10.53 7.19
N LYS A 133 7.33 -9.52 6.30
CA LYS A 133 7.84 -9.66 4.92
C LYS A 133 7.03 -10.70 4.14
N GLY A 134 5.71 -10.59 4.24
CA GLY A 134 4.74 -11.48 3.63
C GLY A 134 4.77 -11.42 2.10
N ASP A 135 5.09 -10.26 1.52
CA ASP A 135 5.30 -10.06 0.08
C ASP A 135 6.41 -10.96 -0.52
N GLY A 136 7.38 -11.36 0.30
CA GLY A 136 8.43 -12.32 -0.03
C GLY A 136 8.15 -13.77 0.38
N LYS A 137 6.98 -14.08 0.94
CA LYS A 137 6.65 -15.40 1.51
C LYS A 137 5.32 -15.99 1.03
N SER A 138 4.32 -15.16 0.77
CA SER A 138 2.97 -15.56 0.35
C SER A 138 2.67 -14.97 -1.02
N LEU A 139 2.16 -15.81 -1.92
CA LEU A 139 1.79 -15.37 -3.27
C LEU A 139 0.60 -14.40 -3.25
N SER A 140 -0.37 -14.61 -2.35
CA SER A 140 -1.52 -13.70 -2.23
C SER A 140 -1.10 -12.32 -1.70
N ILE A 141 -0.21 -12.24 -0.71
CA ILE A 141 0.36 -10.97 -0.24
C ILE A 141 1.23 -10.33 -1.34
N ALA A 142 2.05 -11.11 -2.04
CA ALA A 142 2.85 -10.61 -3.16
C ALA A 142 1.97 -9.98 -4.25
N ALA A 143 0.85 -10.63 -4.61
CA ALA A 143 -0.12 -10.08 -5.55
C ALA A 143 -0.73 -8.76 -5.03
N ALA A 144 -1.14 -8.70 -3.77
CA ALA A 144 -1.64 -7.47 -3.15
C ALA A 144 -0.61 -6.33 -3.19
N SER A 145 0.67 -6.62 -2.92
CA SER A 145 1.76 -5.65 -3.00
C SER A 145 1.89 -5.00 -4.38
N ILE A 146 1.73 -5.80 -5.44
CA ILE A 146 1.82 -5.35 -6.84
C ILE A 146 0.62 -4.46 -7.17
N VAL A 147 -0.59 -4.90 -6.82
CA VAL A 147 -1.83 -4.15 -7.06
C VAL A 147 -1.79 -2.81 -6.33
N ALA A 148 -1.48 -2.81 -5.04
CA ALA A 148 -1.40 -1.61 -4.23
C ALA A 148 -0.36 -0.63 -4.79
N LYS A 149 0.84 -1.13 -5.14
CA LYS A 149 1.93 -0.32 -5.72
C LYS A 149 1.53 0.37 -7.01
N ILE A 150 1.02 -0.38 -7.99
CA ILE A 150 0.67 0.21 -9.29
C ILE A 150 -0.48 1.19 -9.15
N THR A 151 -1.49 0.86 -8.35
CA THR A 151 -2.64 1.75 -8.16
C THR A 151 -2.22 3.06 -7.52
N ARG A 152 -1.39 3.01 -6.47
CA ARG A 152 -0.89 4.24 -5.84
C ARG A 152 0.01 5.05 -6.76
N ASP A 153 0.86 4.41 -7.56
CA ASP A 153 1.74 5.12 -8.48
C ASP A 153 0.95 5.89 -9.55
N ARG A 154 -0.17 5.32 -10.04
CA ARG A 154 -1.09 6.02 -10.96
C ARG A 154 -1.68 7.27 -10.31
N ILE A 155 -2.16 7.16 -9.05
CA ILE A 155 -2.65 8.33 -8.30
C ILE A 155 -1.57 9.41 -8.20
N MET A 156 -0.33 9.04 -7.86
CA MET A 156 0.75 10.02 -7.74
C MET A 156 1.12 10.66 -9.09
N TRP A 157 1.02 9.91 -10.19
CA TRP A 157 1.23 10.42 -11.54
C TRP A 157 0.12 11.41 -11.97
N ASP A 158 -1.13 11.13 -11.64
CA ASP A 158 -2.24 12.04 -11.89
C ASP A 158 -2.12 13.32 -11.06
N LEU A 159 -1.71 13.19 -9.79
CA LEU A 159 -1.44 14.33 -8.93
C LEU A 159 -0.27 15.18 -9.44
N ALA A 160 0.76 14.57 -10.03
CA ALA A 160 1.89 15.31 -10.60
C ALA A 160 1.48 16.23 -11.76
N GLN A 161 0.47 15.83 -12.53
CA GLN A 161 -0.08 16.67 -13.60
C GLN A 161 -0.89 17.84 -13.07
N GLN A 162 -1.66 17.62 -12.00
CA GLN A 162 -2.48 18.66 -11.36
C GLN A 162 -1.64 19.64 -10.52
N PHE A 163 -0.55 19.15 -9.93
CA PHE A 163 0.40 19.90 -9.10
C PHE A 163 1.82 19.72 -9.64
N PRO A 164 2.18 20.39 -10.74
CA PRO A 164 3.50 20.26 -11.34
C PRO A 164 4.60 20.84 -10.46
N GLY A 165 5.82 20.31 -10.60
CA GLY A 165 7.02 20.81 -9.92
C GLY A 165 7.48 20.02 -8.69
N TYR A 166 6.64 19.15 -8.12
CA TYR A 166 7.02 18.30 -6.99
C TYR A 166 7.72 16.99 -7.38
N GLY A 167 7.73 16.64 -8.67
CA GLY A 167 8.36 15.42 -9.20
C GLY A 167 7.66 14.12 -8.80
N TRP A 168 6.37 14.17 -8.44
CA TRP A 168 5.61 13.03 -7.94
C TRP A 168 5.45 11.88 -8.94
N GLU A 169 5.57 12.16 -10.23
CA GLU A 169 5.63 11.18 -11.31
C GLU A 169 6.85 10.25 -11.22
N THR A 170 7.90 10.68 -10.51
CA THR A 170 9.12 9.88 -10.28
C THR A 170 9.28 9.47 -8.82
N ASN A 171 9.12 10.42 -7.89
CA ASN A 171 9.35 10.17 -6.47
C ASN A 171 8.13 9.63 -5.73
N ALA A 172 6.94 9.56 -6.35
CA ALA A 172 5.70 9.04 -5.77
C ALA A 172 5.32 9.65 -4.40
N GLY A 173 5.71 10.91 -4.16
CA GLY A 173 5.48 11.65 -2.91
C GLY A 173 6.53 11.38 -1.83
N TYR A 174 7.54 10.54 -2.05
CA TYR A 174 8.64 10.33 -1.10
C TYR A 174 9.49 11.59 -0.92
N PRO A 175 10.17 11.78 0.22
CA PRO A 175 10.99 12.96 0.51
C PRO A 175 12.31 12.96 -0.27
N SER A 176 12.25 12.94 -1.60
CA SER A 176 13.42 13.15 -2.45
C SER A 176 13.94 14.58 -2.29
N LYS A 177 15.21 14.82 -2.65
CA LYS A 177 15.78 16.17 -2.67
C LYS A 177 14.93 17.14 -3.51
N SER A 178 14.43 16.69 -4.66
CA SER A 178 13.54 17.48 -5.52
C SER A 178 12.21 17.82 -4.85
N HIS A 179 11.60 16.87 -4.14
CA HIS A 179 10.34 17.10 -3.44
C HIS A 179 10.49 18.10 -2.28
N ILE A 180 11.56 17.95 -1.48
CA ILE A 180 11.85 18.89 -0.38
C ILE A 180 12.12 20.30 -0.90
N ALA A 181 12.90 20.43 -1.98
CA ALA A 181 13.14 21.73 -2.61
C ALA A 181 11.85 22.35 -3.17
N ALA A 182 10.99 21.54 -3.81
CA ALA A 182 9.69 22.00 -4.30
C ALA A 182 8.78 22.48 -3.16
N LEU A 183 8.76 21.78 -2.02
CA LEU A 183 8.03 22.22 -0.82
C LEU A 183 8.48 23.59 -0.32
N GLN A 184 9.77 23.90 -0.40
CA GLN A 184 10.32 25.19 0.02
C GLN A 184 10.04 26.32 -0.97
N ASN A 185 10.07 26.01 -2.27
CA ASN A 185 9.98 27.02 -3.34
C ASN A 185 8.55 27.26 -3.83
N ILE A 186 7.73 26.21 -3.90
CA ILE A 186 6.36 26.22 -4.45
C ILE A 186 5.34 26.28 -3.30
N GLY A 187 5.67 25.70 -2.14
CA GLY A 187 4.78 25.61 -0.99
C GLY A 187 4.04 24.28 -0.91
N LEU A 188 2.99 24.23 -0.09
CA LEU A 188 2.21 23.03 0.19
C LEU A 188 0.95 22.93 -0.67
N THR A 189 0.48 21.70 -0.83
CA THR A 189 -0.80 21.38 -1.47
C THR A 189 -1.71 20.64 -0.49
N PRO A 190 -3.01 20.49 -0.77
CA PRO A 190 -3.91 19.66 0.02
C PRO A 190 -3.46 18.19 0.13
N HIS A 191 -2.64 17.71 -0.81
CA HIS A 191 -2.17 16.32 -0.81
C HIS A 191 -0.95 16.07 0.09
N HIS A 192 -0.41 17.09 0.76
CA HIS A 192 0.70 16.93 1.70
C HIS A 192 0.20 16.61 3.10
N ARG A 193 0.82 15.60 3.73
CA ARG A 193 0.52 15.11 5.08
C ARG A 193 1.12 16.05 6.11
N ARG A 194 0.30 16.91 6.69
CA ARG A 194 0.77 18.01 7.54
C ARG A 194 1.36 17.52 8.86
N SER A 195 0.90 16.36 9.33
CA SER A 195 1.41 15.70 10.54
C SER A 195 2.83 15.13 10.39
N PHE A 196 3.34 14.99 9.16
CA PHE A 196 4.67 14.43 8.94
C PHE A 196 5.75 15.47 9.21
N LYS A 197 6.76 15.11 10.02
CA LYS A 197 7.78 16.03 10.55
C LYS A 197 8.39 16.99 9.50
N PRO A 198 8.81 16.56 8.29
CA PRO A 198 9.36 17.50 7.30
C PRO A 198 8.34 18.56 6.85
N VAL A 199 7.07 18.19 6.69
CA VAL A 199 6.00 19.11 6.32
C VAL A 199 5.63 20.01 7.48
N HIS A 200 5.46 19.43 8.68
CA HIS A 200 5.15 20.16 9.90
C HIS A 200 6.17 21.27 10.18
N ASN A 201 7.47 20.96 10.06
CA ASN A 201 8.54 21.93 10.32
C ASN A 201 8.57 23.09 9.31
N ILE A 202 8.07 22.88 8.08
CA ILE A 202 7.95 23.95 7.08
C ILE A 202 6.78 24.87 7.43
N LEU A 203 5.66 24.32 7.92
CA LEU A 203 4.48 25.08 8.37
C LEU A 203 4.74 25.86 9.66
N TYR A 204 5.46 25.24 10.60
CA TYR A 204 5.75 25.76 11.93
C TYR A 204 7.26 25.93 12.08
N GLN A 205 7.80 26.92 11.38
CA GLN A 205 9.09 27.47 11.74
C GLN A 205 8.85 28.27 13.03
N ASP A 206 9.42 27.84 14.15
CA ASP A 206 9.39 28.63 15.38
C ASP A 206 9.79 30.07 15.02
N LYS A 207 8.85 31.00 15.15
CA LYS A 207 9.21 32.42 15.20
C LYS A 207 9.96 32.60 16.51
N THR A 208 11.26 32.36 16.51
CA THR A 208 12.16 33.00 17.46
C THR A 208 12.08 34.49 17.14
N VAL A 209 11.05 35.14 17.67
CA VAL A 209 11.05 36.58 17.82
C VAL A 209 12.09 36.82 18.90
N SER A 210 13.31 37.11 18.47
CA SER A 210 14.32 37.68 19.34
C SER A 210 13.74 39.01 19.84
N ASN A 211 13.30 39.03 21.10
CA ASN A 211 13.05 40.26 21.85
C ASN A 211 14.37 40.97 22.13
#